data_AF-A0A257EQ18-F1
#
_entry.id   AF-A0A257EQ18-F1
#
_cell.length_a   1.000
_cell.length_b   1.000
_cell.length_c   1.000
_cell.angle_alpha   90.00
_cell.angle_beta   90.00
_cell.angle_gamma   90.00
#
_symmetry.space_group_name_H-M   'P 1'
#
loop_
_entity.id
_entity.type
_entity.pdbx_description
1 polymer ?
#
loop_
_entity_poly.entity_id
_entity_poly.type
_entity_poly.pdbx_seq_one_letter_code
_entity_poly.pdbx_strand_id
1 'polypeptide(L)'
;MPMMNEADNIALADHLTRRRARVSTVLAVMFMGSMATSFGVETAPCRPQTVHLAAWIVWAVLLVVLTAAGGGFFRSAAVRRLLNDESTRANRRAAMVSGYWAAVFSGFGLYALNLFLPLSAAEAIRLALTATIATTLLWFGKLERESLSDG
;
A
#
# COMPACT_ATOMS: atom_id res chain seq x y z
N MET A 1 32.99 -0.72 -18.74
CA MET A 1 31.90 -0.39 -17.80
C MET A 1 32.31 0.87 -17.07
N PRO A 2 31.65 2.01 -17.31
CA PRO A 2 32.04 3.25 -16.63
C PRO A 2 31.75 3.09 -15.14
N MET A 3 32.74 3.44 -14.31
CA MET A 3 32.60 3.52 -12.86
C MET A 3 31.59 4.62 -12.55
N MET A 4 30.31 4.25 -12.42
CA MET A 4 29.29 5.15 -11.90
C MET A 4 29.71 5.48 -10.47
N ASN A 5 30.03 6.76 -10.24
CA ASN A 5 30.72 7.22 -9.04
C ASN A 5 29.87 6.87 -7.80
N GLU A 6 30.50 6.44 -6.72
CA GLU A 6 29.77 6.00 -5.50
C GLU A 6 28.80 7.08 -5.00
N ALA A 7 29.21 8.35 -5.14
CA ALA A 7 28.38 9.53 -4.89
C ALA A 7 27.09 9.58 -5.74
N ASP A 8 27.17 9.20 -7.03
CA ASP A 8 25.99 9.19 -7.92
C ASP A 8 25.00 8.09 -7.52
N ASN A 9 25.50 6.93 -7.08
CA ASN A 9 24.65 5.83 -6.60
C ASN A 9 23.94 6.21 -5.30
N ILE A 10 24.63 6.91 -4.39
CA ILE A 10 24.06 7.39 -3.13
C ILE A 10 22.98 8.45 -3.40
N ALA A 11 23.28 9.46 -4.23
CA ALA A 11 22.31 10.50 -4.59
C ALA A 11 21.07 9.91 -5.29
N LEU A 12 21.26 8.93 -6.18
CA LEU A 12 20.15 8.23 -6.84
C LEU A 12 19.34 7.39 -5.84
N ALA A 13 19.98 6.73 -4.88
CA ALA A 13 19.29 5.97 -3.83
C ALA A 13 18.43 6.89 -2.96
N ASP A 14 18.96 8.03 -2.49
CA ASP A 14 18.21 9.01 -1.69
C ASP A 14 16.97 9.56 -2.43
N HIS A 15 17.15 9.94 -3.70
CA HIS A 15 16.04 10.40 -4.54
C HIS A 15 14.94 9.34 -4.68
N LEU A 16 15.33 8.07 -4.80
CA LEU A 16 14.40 6.95 -4.91
C LEU A 16 13.68 6.66 -3.60
N THR A 17 14.35 6.78 -2.45
CA THR A 17 13.74 6.63 -1.13
C THR A 17 12.70 7.72 -0.89
N ARG A 18 13.03 9.00 -1.15
CA ARG A 18 12.07 10.12 -1.06
C ARG A 18 10.86 9.91 -1.97
N ARG A 19 11.09 9.45 -3.19
CA ARG A 19 10.01 9.16 -4.16
C ARG A 19 9.11 8.03 -3.65
N ARG A 20 9.68 6.97 -3.07
CA ARG A 20 8.93 5.84 -2.53
C ARG A 20 8.01 6.23 -1.38
N ALA A 21 8.51 7.04 -0.44
CA ALA A 21 7.71 7.54 0.68
C ALA A 21 6.48 8.35 0.21
N ARG A 22 6.66 9.22 -0.79
CA ARG A 22 5.54 9.97 -1.38
C ARG A 22 4.59 9.08 -2.18
N VAL A 23 5.13 8.21 -3.03
CA VAL A 23 4.32 7.33 -3.89
C VAL A 23 3.45 6.41 -3.05
N SER A 24 3.97 5.79 -1.99
CA SER A 24 3.18 4.93 -1.09
C SER A 24 2.02 5.71 -0.44
N THR A 25 2.29 6.90 0.08
CA THR A 25 1.27 7.78 0.67
C THR A 25 0.19 8.17 -0.35
N VAL A 26 0.60 8.59 -1.55
CA VAL A 26 -0.34 8.98 -2.63
C VAL A 26 -1.19 7.78 -3.07
N LEU A 27 -0.57 6.60 -3.25
CA LEU A 27 -1.29 5.38 -3.61
C LEU A 27 -2.31 4.97 -2.55
N ALA A 28 -1.99 5.15 -1.27
CA ALA A 28 -2.93 4.89 -0.19
C ALA A 28 -4.15 5.81 -0.26
N VAL A 29 -3.94 7.12 -0.44
CA VAL A 29 -5.02 8.11 -0.58
C VAL A 29 -5.86 7.83 -1.82
N MET A 30 -5.23 7.54 -2.96
CA MET A 30 -5.95 7.19 -4.19
C MET A 30 -6.77 5.89 -4.03
N PHE A 31 -6.23 4.88 -3.36
CA PHE A 31 -6.94 3.62 -3.12
C PHE A 31 -8.13 3.80 -2.17
N MET A 32 -7.97 4.62 -1.14
CA MET A 32 -9.06 4.99 -0.25
C MET A 32 -10.15 5.78 -1.00
N GLY A 33 -9.75 6.68 -1.92
CA GLY A 33 -10.68 7.43 -2.77
C GLY A 33 -11.46 6.55 -3.74
N SER A 34 -10.83 5.52 -4.34
CA SER A 34 -11.52 4.60 -5.27
C SER A 34 -12.56 3.70 -4.58
N MET A 35 -12.47 3.57 -3.27
CA MET A 35 -13.48 2.88 -2.48
C MET A 35 -14.83 3.62 -2.49
N ALA A 36 -14.83 4.95 -2.44
CA ALA A 36 -16.05 5.76 -2.36
C ALA A 36 -16.93 5.62 -3.61
N THR A 37 -16.34 5.37 -4.77
CA THR A 37 -17.07 5.18 -6.04
C THR A 37 -17.69 3.78 -6.18
N SER A 38 -17.50 2.91 -5.20
CA SER A 38 -17.84 1.49 -5.29
C SER A 38 -19.03 1.07 -4.41
N PHE A 39 -19.57 1.97 -3.59
CA PHE A 39 -20.73 1.73 -2.71
C PHE A 39 -22.06 1.77 -3.49
N GLY A 40 -23.04 0.96 -3.07
CA GLY A 40 -24.40 1.00 -3.61
C GLY A 40 -24.62 0.34 -4.97
N VAL A 41 -23.61 -0.33 -5.54
CA VAL A 41 -23.74 -1.06 -6.81
C VAL A 41 -24.01 -2.53 -6.50
N GLU A 42 -25.25 -2.84 -6.11
CA GLU A 42 -25.76 -4.21 -5.86
C GLU A 42 -26.78 -4.65 -6.91
N THR A 43 -26.74 -4.08 -8.12
CA THR A 43 -27.56 -4.54 -9.23
C THR A 43 -26.84 -5.60 -10.06
N ALA A 44 -27.62 -6.46 -10.73
CA ALA A 44 -27.16 -7.61 -11.51
C ALA A 44 -25.91 -7.30 -12.35
N PRO A 45 -24.94 -8.24 -12.47
CA PRO A 45 -23.64 -7.98 -13.09
C PRO A 45 -23.77 -7.59 -14.56
N CYS A 46 -23.95 -6.29 -14.81
CA CYS A 46 -23.67 -5.69 -16.10
C CYS A 46 -22.16 -5.79 -16.33
N ARG A 47 -21.73 -6.23 -17.52
CA ARG A 47 -20.32 -6.32 -17.93
C ARG A 47 -19.39 -5.19 -17.38
N PRO A 48 -19.77 -3.90 -17.42
CA PRO A 48 -18.92 -2.83 -16.88
C PRO A 48 -18.61 -2.93 -15.38
N GLN A 49 -19.51 -3.47 -14.57
CA GLN A 49 -19.37 -3.54 -13.11
C GLN A 49 -18.39 -4.65 -12.68
N THR A 50 -18.43 -5.79 -13.37
CA THR A 50 -17.46 -6.88 -13.16
C THR A 50 -16.04 -6.44 -13.50
N VAL A 51 -15.87 -5.64 -14.56
CA VAL A 51 -14.56 -5.08 -14.95
C VAL A 51 -14.05 -4.12 -13.87
N HIS A 52 -14.92 -3.25 -13.33
CA HIS A 52 -14.55 -2.34 -12.25
C HIS A 52 -14.09 -3.09 -10.99
N LEU A 53 -14.84 -4.12 -10.58
CA LEU A 53 -14.46 -4.96 -9.43
C LEU A 53 -13.13 -5.69 -9.67
N ALA A 54 -12.95 -6.29 -10.84
CA ALA A 54 -11.72 -6.97 -11.20
C ALA A 54 -10.52 -6.00 -11.20
N ALA A 55 -10.68 -4.80 -11.75
CA ALA A 55 -9.65 -3.77 -11.74
C ALA A 55 -9.30 -3.34 -10.30
N TRP A 56 -10.29 -3.19 -9.42
CA TRP A 56 -10.07 -2.87 -8.02
C TRP A 56 -9.31 -3.98 -7.28
N ILE A 57 -9.66 -5.26 -7.51
CA ILE A 57 -8.96 -6.41 -6.91
C ILE A 57 -7.51 -6.46 -7.40
N VAL A 58 -7.29 -6.32 -8.70
CA VAL A 58 -5.93 -6.28 -9.29
C VAL A 58 -5.12 -5.15 -8.66
N TRP A 59 -5.72 -3.96 -8.51
CA TRP A 59 -5.07 -2.82 -7.88
C TRP A 59 -4.71 -3.10 -6.42
N ALA A 60 -5.62 -3.67 -5.63
CA ALA A 60 -5.37 -4.05 -4.24
C ALA A 60 -4.20 -5.05 -4.13
N VAL A 61 -4.19 -6.08 -4.98
CA VAL A 61 -3.10 -7.07 -5.03
C VAL A 61 -1.77 -6.41 -5.39
N LEU A 62 -1.75 -5.52 -6.38
CA LEU A 62 -0.54 -4.78 -6.76
C LEU A 62 0.02 -3.95 -5.61
N LEU A 63 -0.84 -3.31 -4.81
CA LEU A 63 -0.40 -2.54 -3.64
C LEU A 63 0.19 -3.41 -2.53
N VAL A 64 -0.41 -4.58 -2.28
CA VAL A 64 0.14 -5.57 -1.33
C VAL A 64 1.50 -6.05 -1.80
N VAL A 65 1.63 -6.43 -3.08
CA VAL A 65 2.90 -6.89 -3.67
C VAL A 65 3.96 -5.80 -3.63
N LEU A 66 3.60 -4.56 -3.98
CA LEU A 66 4.50 -3.40 -3.94
C LEU A 66 5.09 -3.22 -2.53
N THR A 67 4.24 -3.29 -1.51
CA THR A 67 4.63 -3.10 -0.11
C THR A 67 5.45 -4.28 0.41
N ALA A 68 5.05 -5.52 0.09
CA ALA A 68 5.76 -6.72 0.51
C ALA A 68 7.17 -6.81 -0.09
N ALA A 69 7.31 -6.49 -1.37
CA ALA A 69 8.59 -6.57 -2.06
C ALA A 69 9.54 -5.39 -1.79
N GLY A 70 9.02 -4.25 -1.33
CA GLY A 70 9.82 -3.02 -1.12
C GLY A 70 10.12 -2.24 -2.40
N GLY A 71 9.47 -2.60 -3.51
CA GLY A 71 9.64 -1.99 -4.82
C GLY A 71 10.93 -2.39 -5.55
N GLY A 72 11.24 -1.68 -6.65
CA GLY A 72 12.49 -1.86 -7.39
C GLY A 72 12.58 -3.11 -8.28
N PHE A 73 11.45 -3.74 -8.63
CA PHE A 73 11.42 -4.92 -9.51
C PHE A 73 12.13 -4.70 -10.85
N PHE A 74 12.05 -3.49 -11.41
CA PHE A 74 12.65 -3.12 -12.69
C PHE A 74 14.04 -2.47 -12.53
N ARG A 75 14.71 -2.61 -11.37
CA ARG A 75 16.03 -2.01 -11.12
C ARG A 75 17.11 -3.08 -11.01
N SER A 76 18.36 -2.68 -11.25
CA SER A 76 19.52 -3.58 -11.15
C SER A 76 19.71 -4.11 -9.73
N ALA A 77 20.32 -5.29 -9.59
CA ALA A 77 20.51 -5.93 -8.29
C ALA A 77 21.30 -5.07 -7.29
N ALA A 78 22.26 -4.28 -7.76
CA ALA A 78 23.05 -3.36 -6.93
C ALA A 78 22.18 -2.24 -6.34
N VAL A 79 21.39 -1.55 -7.18
CA VAL A 79 20.48 -0.48 -6.73
C VAL A 79 19.39 -1.06 -5.82
N ARG A 80 18.89 -2.28 -6.12
CA ARG A 80 17.88 -2.94 -5.28
C ARG A 80 18.42 -3.30 -3.89
N ARG A 81 19.70 -3.65 -3.76
CA ARG A 81 20.35 -3.90 -2.46
C ARG A 81 20.45 -2.61 -1.64
N LEU A 82 20.89 -1.51 -2.26
CA LEU A 82 20.94 -0.20 -1.60
C LEU A 82 19.56 0.29 -1.16
N LEU A 83 18.54 0.05 -1.99
CA LEU A 83 17.15 0.41 -1.71
C LEU A 83 16.46 -0.45 -0.64
N ASN A 84 17.01 -1.61 -0.32
CA ASN A 84 16.48 -2.55 0.68
C ASN A 84 17.52 -2.75 1.78
N ASP A 85 18.02 -1.64 2.30
CA ASP A 85 18.84 -1.62 3.49
C ASP A 85 18.05 -2.11 4.73
N GLU A 86 18.75 -2.24 5.85
CA GLU A 86 18.14 -2.77 7.07
C GLU A 86 17.04 -1.84 7.60
N SER A 87 17.17 -0.52 7.42
CA SER A 87 16.15 0.47 7.81
C SER A 87 14.84 0.28 7.03
N THR A 88 14.92 0.18 5.69
CA THR A 88 13.75 -0.08 4.83
C THR A 88 13.06 -1.40 5.21
N ARG A 89 13.84 -2.44 5.54
CA ARG A 89 13.29 -3.74 5.95
C ARG A 89 12.57 -3.64 7.29
N ALA A 90 13.11 -2.91 8.25
CA ALA A 90 12.47 -2.64 9.54
C ALA A 90 11.19 -1.83 9.37
N ASN A 91 11.23 -0.74 8.59
CA ASN A 91 10.07 0.10 8.29
C ASN A 91 8.92 -0.69 7.67
N ARG A 92 9.24 -1.58 6.72
CA ARG A 92 8.27 -2.47 6.09
C ARG A 92 7.66 -3.45 7.09
N ARG A 93 8.45 -4.06 7.98
CA ARG A 93 7.91 -4.95 9.02
C ARG A 93 6.95 -4.20 9.94
N ALA A 94 7.34 -3.00 10.40
CA ALA A 94 6.48 -2.16 11.23
C ALA A 94 5.19 -1.76 10.51
N ALA A 95 5.27 -1.44 9.21
CA ALA A 95 4.11 -1.17 8.39
C ALA A 95 3.18 -2.40 8.27
N MET A 96 3.72 -3.60 8.05
CA MET A 96 2.91 -4.83 8.02
C MET A 96 2.22 -5.11 9.35
N VAL A 97 2.88 -4.83 10.48
CA VAL A 97 2.26 -4.92 11.81
C VAL A 97 1.10 -3.92 11.96
N SER A 98 1.26 -2.69 11.44
CA SER A 98 0.15 -1.72 11.45
C SER A 98 -1.04 -2.19 10.61
N GLY A 99 -0.77 -2.83 9.46
CA GLY A 99 -1.78 -3.44 8.61
C GLY A 99 -2.52 -4.58 9.29
N TYR A 100 -1.80 -5.46 9.98
CA TYR A 100 -2.39 -6.53 10.79
C TYR A 100 -3.38 -5.97 11.81
N TRP A 101 -2.98 -4.95 12.59
CA TRP A 101 -3.88 -4.33 13.56
C TRP A 101 -5.06 -3.62 12.91
N ALA A 102 -4.86 -2.96 11.77
CA ALA A 102 -5.95 -2.37 11.00
C ALA A 102 -6.96 -3.43 10.53
N ALA A 103 -6.51 -4.61 10.11
CA ALA A 103 -7.38 -5.73 9.74
C ALA A 103 -8.19 -6.24 10.94
N VAL A 104 -7.54 -6.44 12.09
CA VAL A 104 -8.20 -6.87 13.33
C VAL A 104 -9.28 -5.88 13.76
N PHE A 105 -8.96 -4.59 13.82
CA PHE A 105 -9.93 -3.55 14.20
C PHE A 105 -11.03 -3.38 13.16
N SER A 106 -10.72 -3.54 11.87
CA SER A 106 -11.75 -3.55 10.82
C SER A 106 -12.71 -4.70 11.01
N GLY A 107 -12.24 -5.90 11.36
CA GLY A 107 -13.10 -7.06 11.64
C GLY A 107 -14.08 -6.78 12.79
N PHE A 108 -13.57 -6.26 13.92
CA PHE A 108 -14.43 -5.88 15.04
C PHE A 108 -15.40 -4.74 14.70
N GLY A 109 -14.92 -3.71 14.02
CA GLY A 109 -15.72 -2.55 13.61
C GLY A 109 -16.83 -2.93 12.64
N LEU A 110 -16.54 -3.78 11.65
CA LEU A 110 -17.53 -4.27 10.69
C LEU A 110 -18.55 -5.19 11.33
N TYR A 111 -18.12 -6.06 12.26
CA TYR A 111 -19.06 -6.88 13.02
C TYR A 111 -20.02 -6.03 13.82
N ALA A 112 -19.51 -5.03 14.56
CA ALA A 112 -20.33 -4.11 15.33
C ALA A 112 -21.26 -3.27 14.42
N LEU A 113 -20.75 -2.77 13.29
CA LEU A 113 -21.53 -1.97 12.34
C LEU A 113 -22.67 -2.78 11.72
N ASN A 114 -22.43 -4.07 11.44
CA ASN A 114 -23.44 -4.97 10.91
C ASN A 114 -24.62 -5.23 11.87
N LEU A 115 -24.48 -4.94 13.17
CA LEU A 115 -25.58 -5.01 14.13
C LEU A 115 -26.60 -3.87 13.94
N PHE A 116 -26.17 -2.75 13.35
CA PHE A 116 -27.01 -1.55 13.14
C PHE A 116 -27.40 -1.36 11.69
N LEU A 117 -26.54 -1.75 10.76
CA LEU A 117 -26.74 -1.57 9.33
C LEU A 117 -26.44 -2.89 8.60
N PRO A 118 -27.38 -3.47 7.85
CA PRO A 118 -27.11 -4.69 7.10
C PRO A 118 -26.04 -4.38 6.04
N LEU A 119 -24.83 -4.90 6.23
CA LEU A 119 -23.73 -4.76 5.29
C LEU A 119 -23.64 -6.02 4.44
N SER A 120 -23.50 -5.85 3.13
CA SER A 120 -23.21 -7.01 2.30
C SER A 120 -21.78 -7.50 2.51
N ALA A 121 -21.56 -8.79 2.27
CA ALA A 121 -20.23 -9.38 2.39
C ALA A 121 -19.21 -8.66 1.49
N ALA A 122 -19.63 -8.21 0.30
CA ALA A 122 -18.77 -7.50 -0.63
C ALA A 122 -18.37 -6.10 -0.13
N GLU A 123 -19.26 -5.39 0.57
CA GLU A 123 -18.95 -4.10 1.19
C GLU A 123 -18.02 -4.27 2.40
N ALA A 124 -18.31 -5.25 3.26
CA ALA A 124 -17.48 -5.56 4.42
C ALA A 124 -16.04 -5.93 4.02
N ILE A 125 -15.87 -6.80 3.00
CA ILE A 125 -14.54 -7.16 2.48
C ILE A 125 -13.81 -5.94 1.91
N ARG A 126 -14.50 -5.09 1.14
CA ARG A 126 -13.89 -3.88 0.56
C ARG A 126 -13.45 -2.89 1.64
N LEU A 127 -14.27 -2.67 2.66
CA LEU A 127 -13.93 -1.87 3.85
C LEU A 127 -12.69 -2.41 4.55
N ALA A 128 -12.69 -3.70 4.89
CA ALA A 128 -11.58 -4.32 5.61
C ALA A 128 -10.26 -4.26 4.84
N LEU A 129 -10.29 -4.61 3.55
CA LEU A 129 -9.10 -4.58 2.69
C LEU A 129 -8.59 -3.15 2.48
N THR A 130 -9.49 -2.19 2.27
CA THR A 130 -9.09 -0.79 2.08
C THR A 130 -8.42 -0.24 3.33
N ALA A 131 -9.03 -0.42 4.51
CA ALA A 131 -8.45 0.00 5.78
C ALA A 131 -7.08 -0.64 6.02
N THR A 132 -6.97 -1.96 5.79
CA THR A 132 -5.72 -2.71 5.98
C THR A 132 -4.59 -2.21 5.07
N ILE A 133 -4.85 -2.15 3.76
CA ILE A 133 -3.83 -1.79 2.75
C ILE A 133 -3.46 -0.30 2.89
N ALA A 134 -4.44 0.58 3.07
CA ALA A 134 -4.20 2.00 3.22
C ALA A 134 -3.37 2.29 4.48
N THR A 135 -3.73 1.72 5.64
CA THR A 135 -2.94 1.90 6.86
C THR A 135 -1.51 1.39 6.70
N THR A 136 -1.33 0.21 6.08
CA THR A 136 0.02 -0.34 5.81
C THR A 136 0.86 0.63 4.97
N LEU A 137 0.31 1.13 3.86
CA LEU A 137 1.01 2.06 2.96
C LEU A 137 1.31 3.42 3.62
N LEU A 138 0.35 3.97 4.36
CA LEU A 138 0.53 5.24 5.08
C LEU A 138 1.61 5.11 6.15
N TRP A 139 1.60 4.02 6.91
CA TRP A 139 2.61 3.78 7.94
C TRP A 139 3.99 3.57 7.32
N PHE A 140 4.08 2.81 6.22
CA PHE A 140 5.33 2.65 5.49
C PHE A 140 5.85 4.00 4.97
N GLY A 141 5.01 4.78 4.30
CA GLY A 141 5.38 6.09 3.78
C GLY A 141 5.82 7.07 4.87
N LYS A 142 5.17 7.02 6.05
CA LYS A 142 5.55 7.80 7.21
C LYS A 142 6.94 7.42 7.73
N LEU A 143 7.19 6.14 7.98
CA LEU A 143 8.47 5.67 8.54
C LEU A 143 9.65 5.91 7.58
N GLU A 144 9.44 5.74 6.28
CA GLU A 144 10.46 6.06 5.28
C GLU A 144 10.77 7.57 5.26
N ARG A 145 9.77 8.43 5.52
CA ARG A 145 9.97 9.88 5.59
C ARG A 145 10.71 10.31 6.85
N GLU A 146 10.43 9.66 7.99
CA GLU A 146 11.14 9.90 9.25
C GLU A 146 12.61 9.46 9.15
N SER A 147 12.87 8.30 8.53
CA SER A 147 14.23 7.80 8.29
C SER A 147 15.08 8.75 7.44
N LEU A 148 14.46 9.56 6.58
CA LEU A 148 15.12 10.57 5.76
C LEU A 148 15.34 11.91 6.49
N SER A 149 14.65 12.14 7.60
CA SER A 149 14.78 13.34 8.42
C SER A 149 15.82 13.17 9.53
N ASP A 150 16.05 11.94 9.97
CA ASP A 150 16.94 11.60 11.09
C ASP A 150 18.37 11.21 10.65
N GLY A 151 18.62 11.10 9.34
CA GLY A 151 19.94 10.81 8.74
C GLY A 151 20.58 12.02 8.11
#